data_AF-A0A0W0XSU2-F1
#
_entry.id   AF-A0A0W0XSU2-F1
#
_cell.length_a   1.000
_cell.length_b   1.000
_cell.length_c   1.000
_cell.angle_alpha   90.00
_cell.angle_beta   90.00
_cell.angle_gamma   90.00
#
_symmetry.space_group_name_H-M   'P 1'
#
loop_
_entity.id
_entity.type
_entity.pdbx_description
1 polymer ?
#
loop_
_entity_poly.entity_id
_entity_poly.type
_entity_poly.pdbx_seq_one_letter_code
_entity_poly.pdbx_strand_id
1 'polypeptide(L)'
;MQGNYKLFGIKKILIVILLGFMSNAFSGSPLWTFEPLTATTITVPTNGKAIVQYRVTNQSARAHILTMRPIQGITQITSGPGVCGNPFVLHGKTGCILSLEINGSQINSVVTEGPVVCTQANPNQCYQPEIANRLHITRSQVPPATLKLSPPTLRFTQNSTGNVIVTNDAGSLSPATNIAATIPNGSAISIQSTTCGSSLAVGASCTITFASGTPEGPTAIYIAGDNTNTTSVDVTVSNRVQISITNPVQQGRIVTVSGMTPLSLEITNSADSVDHANGITVSNHAACPNLSVNDSDCASVAPGGHCTLELSSNTPYAPCIITISGTNTTSPQTLIAFYHLGGLVFEESGGIGKIIIDQADNFFSLWTGTSSDIVGSTSFDDGLANTNAIVVDASCSNDPGNCAAQRCRDIGADWYLPARSELSDIHSALCSNAAFPCNFGGFSGVYWSSTQQVPFSFVAWGVSFPSGNDGFGYNKDLINNRVRCIRAFA
;
A
#
# COMPACT_ATOMS: atom_id res chain seq x y z
N MET A 1 -15.12 -59.45 59.03
CA MET A 1 -14.48 -60.73 58.71
C MET A 1 -15.47 -61.84 59.00
N GLN A 2 -15.55 -62.84 58.12
CA GLN A 2 -16.30 -64.11 58.27
C GLN A 2 -17.83 -63.93 58.31
N GLY A 3 -18.61 -64.33 57.30
CA GLY A 3 -18.59 -65.64 56.62
C GLY A 3 -19.15 -66.70 57.61
N ASN A 4 -20.07 -67.59 57.26
CA ASN A 4 -20.54 -68.05 55.97
C ASN A 4 -21.53 -69.23 56.21
N TYR A 5 -22.28 -69.64 55.18
CA TYR A 5 -22.90 -70.98 54.96
C TYR A 5 -24.26 -71.31 55.64
N LYS A 6 -25.35 -71.47 54.85
CA LYS A 6 -25.85 -72.70 54.13
C LYS A 6 -26.47 -73.69 55.15
N LEU A 7 -27.59 -74.41 54.94
CA LEU A 7 -28.33 -74.88 53.77
C LEU A 7 -29.60 -75.65 54.29
N PHE A 8 -30.67 -75.79 53.47
CA PHE A 8 -31.73 -76.85 53.45
C PHE A 8 -32.46 -77.22 54.77
N GLY A 9 -33.79 -77.39 54.87
CA GLY A 9 -34.89 -77.49 53.92
C GLY A 9 -36.10 -78.19 54.59
N ILE A 10 -37.24 -78.17 53.89
CA ILE A 10 -38.43 -79.06 53.99
C ILE A 10 -39.67 -78.57 54.79
N LYS A 11 -40.60 -78.00 54.00
CA LYS A 11 -42.06 -78.23 53.87
C LYS A 11 -42.95 -78.44 55.11
N LYS A 12 -43.93 -77.53 55.27
CA LYS A 12 -45.35 -77.87 55.48
C LYS A 12 -46.27 -76.99 54.62
N ILE A 13 -47.31 -77.64 54.11
CA ILE A 13 -48.38 -77.18 53.22
C ILE A 13 -49.45 -76.45 54.03
N LEU A 14 -50.01 -75.33 53.53
CA LEU A 14 -51.46 -75.09 53.43
C LEU A 14 -51.76 -73.84 52.57
N ILE A 15 -52.90 -73.92 51.88
CA ILE A 15 -53.40 -73.14 50.75
C ILE A 15 -54.08 -71.82 51.18
N VAL A 16 -53.82 -70.70 50.50
CA VAL A 16 -54.75 -69.55 50.39
C VAL A 16 -54.76 -69.04 48.95
N ILE A 17 -55.99 -68.79 48.48
CA ILE A 17 -56.44 -68.69 47.09
C ILE A 17 -56.32 -67.27 46.52
N LEU A 18 -55.96 -67.27 45.24
CA LEU A 18 -56.02 -66.22 44.21
C LEU A 18 -57.32 -65.39 44.22
N LEU A 19 -57.19 -64.06 44.25
CA LEU A 19 -58.17 -63.14 43.65
C LEU A 19 -57.43 -61.94 43.04
N GLY A 20 -57.16 -62.07 41.75
CA GLY A 20 -56.71 -60.96 40.91
C GLY A 20 -57.86 -59.99 40.68
N PHE A 21 -57.71 -58.77 41.21
CA PHE A 21 -58.43 -57.62 40.71
C PHE A 21 -57.67 -57.08 39.49
N MET A 22 -58.00 -57.59 38.30
CA MET A 22 -57.82 -56.82 37.07
C MET A 22 -58.90 -55.74 37.05
N SER A 23 -58.55 -54.54 37.52
CA SER A 23 -59.27 -53.33 37.16
C SER A 23 -58.98 -53.05 35.68
N ASN A 24 -59.89 -53.50 34.80
CA ASN A 24 -59.94 -53.00 33.43
C ASN A 24 -60.28 -51.50 33.50
N ALA A 25 -59.26 -50.64 33.44
CA ALA A 25 -59.46 -49.25 33.10
C ALA A 25 -59.88 -49.19 31.63
N PHE A 26 -61.15 -48.92 31.36
CA PHE A 26 -61.55 -48.46 30.03
C PHE A 26 -60.99 -47.05 29.84
N SER A 27 -59.81 -46.95 29.23
CA SER A 27 -59.38 -45.72 28.57
C SER A 27 -60.29 -45.53 27.36
N GLY A 28 -61.18 -44.53 27.41
CA GLY A 28 -61.98 -44.16 26.24
C GLY A 28 -61.04 -43.89 25.07
N SER A 29 -61.16 -44.67 23.99
CA SER A 29 -60.27 -44.55 22.83
C SER A 29 -60.24 -43.09 22.38
N PRO A 30 -59.07 -42.43 22.33
CA PRO A 30 -58.99 -41.02 22.02
C PRO A 30 -59.58 -40.78 20.63
N LEU A 31 -60.40 -39.73 20.50
CA LEU A 31 -61.09 -39.39 19.25
C LEU A 31 -60.12 -39.16 18.09
N TRP A 32 -58.90 -38.73 18.42
CA TRP A 32 -57.80 -38.46 17.50
C TRP A 32 -56.51 -39.07 18.05
N THR A 33 -55.71 -39.69 17.20
CA THR A 33 -54.37 -40.16 17.55
C THR A 33 -53.32 -39.40 16.75
N PHE A 34 -52.25 -38.99 17.42
CA PHE A 34 -51.07 -38.36 16.84
C PHE A 34 -49.87 -39.28 17.06
N GLU A 35 -49.55 -40.08 16.05
CA GLU A 35 -48.41 -40.97 16.10
C GLU A 35 -47.20 -40.26 15.48
N PRO A 36 -46.11 -39.98 16.23
CA PRO A 36 -44.94 -39.34 15.67
C PRO A 36 -44.25 -40.27 14.67
N LEU A 37 -44.02 -39.77 13.46
CA LEU A 37 -43.27 -40.48 12.42
C LEU A 37 -41.78 -40.10 12.42
N THR A 38 -41.45 -38.98 13.06
CA THR A 38 -40.08 -38.49 13.27
C THR A 38 -39.89 -38.09 14.74
N ALA A 39 -38.65 -37.84 15.16
CA ALA A 39 -38.37 -37.29 16.47
C ALA A 39 -39.11 -35.96 16.69
N THR A 40 -39.79 -35.81 17.82
CA THR A 40 -40.53 -34.61 18.21
C THR A 40 -39.72 -33.69 19.11
N THR A 41 -38.64 -34.23 19.69
CA THR A 41 -37.62 -33.50 20.45
C THR A 41 -36.41 -33.25 19.55
N ILE A 42 -36.25 -32.03 19.06
CA ILE A 42 -35.15 -31.66 18.16
C ILE A 42 -34.55 -30.30 18.52
N THR A 43 -33.27 -30.15 18.21
CA THR A 43 -32.56 -28.88 18.32
C THR A 43 -32.26 -28.38 16.91
N VAL A 44 -32.73 -27.17 16.58
CA VAL A 44 -32.56 -26.57 15.25
C VAL A 44 -31.60 -25.38 15.32
N PRO A 45 -30.52 -25.34 14.51
CA PRO A 45 -29.65 -24.17 14.44
C PRO A 45 -30.41 -22.92 14.02
N THR A 46 -29.95 -21.74 14.43
CA THR A 46 -30.60 -20.45 14.10
C THR A 46 -30.79 -20.19 12.61
N ASN A 47 -29.95 -20.78 11.74
CA ASN A 47 -30.04 -20.68 10.28
C ASN A 47 -30.56 -21.98 9.62
N GLY A 48 -30.92 -22.98 10.42
CA GLY A 48 -31.32 -24.31 9.95
C GLY A 48 -32.83 -24.45 9.78
N LYS A 49 -33.22 -25.47 9.03
CA LYS A 49 -34.58 -25.99 8.96
C LYS A 49 -34.62 -27.44 9.39
N ALA A 50 -35.74 -27.88 9.93
CA ALA A 50 -36.00 -29.28 10.25
C ALA A 50 -37.45 -29.63 9.91
N ILE A 51 -37.73 -30.93 9.74
CA ILE A 51 -39.09 -31.42 9.50
C ILE A 51 -39.48 -32.36 10.63
N VAL A 52 -40.66 -32.13 11.22
CA VAL A 52 -41.30 -33.06 12.14
C VAL A 52 -42.62 -33.54 11.54
N GLN A 53 -42.89 -34.84 11.61
CA GLN A 53 -44.08 -35.45 11.02
C GLN A 53 -44.87 -36.26 12.03
N TYR A 54 -46.19 -36.14 11.96
CA TYR A 54 -47.15 -36.95 12.71
C TYR A 54 -48.12 -37.64 11.76
N ARG A 55 -48.48 -38.88 12.05
CA ARG A 55 -49.69 -39.50 11.49
C ARG A 55 -50.87 -39.13 12.38
N VAL A 56 -51.79 -38.34 11.82
CA VAL A 56 -53.03 -37.91 12.49
C VAL A 56 -54.16 -38.79 11.99
N THR A 57 -54.81 -39.54 12.88
CA THR A 57 -55.88 -40.49 12.53
C THR A 57 -57.17 -40.14 13.26
N ASN A 58 -58.28 -40.11 12.50
CA ASN A 58 -59.63 -40.00 13.03
C ASN A 58 -60.10 -41.35 13.57
N GLN A 59 -60.27 -41.49 14.88
CA GLN A 59 -60.78 -42.73 15.47
C GLN A 59 -62.32 -42.79 15.51
N SER A 60 -63.01 -41.71 15.14
CA SER A 60 -64.46 -41.69 15.04
C SER A 60 -64.96 -42.33 13.73
N ALA A 61 -66.27 -42.55 13.65
CA ALA A 61 -66.94 -42.96 12.41
C ALA A 61 -67.32 -41.76 11.51
N ARG A 62 -67.30 -40.53 12.01
CA ARG A 62 -67.76 -39.33 11.28
C ARG A 62 -66.58 -38.62 10.64
N ALA A 63 -66.82 -37.99 9.49
CA ALA A 63 -65.82 -37.10 8.89
C ALA A 63 -65.73 -35.79 9.68
N HIS A 64 -64.52 -35.28 9.88
CA HIS A 64 -64.31 -33.95 10.45
C HIS A 64 -63.33 -33.13 9.62
N ILE A 65 -63.51 -31.82 9.70
CA ILE A 65 -62.62 -30.81 9.12
C ILE A 65 -61.74 -30.29 10.24
N LEU A 66 -60.43 -30.38 10.08
CA LEU A 66 -59.44 -29.98 11.08
C LEU A 66 -58.55 -28.87 10.50
N THR A 67 -58.18 -27.95 11.38
CA THR A 67 -57.24 -26.86 11.08
C THR A 67 -56.20 -26.83 12.17
N MET A 68 -54.92 -26.80 11.79
CA MET A 68 -53.83 -26.65 12.75
C MET A 68 -53.81 -25.20 13.28
N ARG A 69 -53.63 -25.03 14.59
CA ARG A 69 -53.33 -23.70 15.15
C ARG A 69 -51.91 -23.30 14.74
N PRO A 70 -51.70 -22.08 14.22
CA PRO A 70 -50.36 -21.59 13.89
C PRO A 70 -49.43 -21.67 15.10
N ILE A 71 -48.21 -22.16 14.88
CA ILE A 71 -47.11 -22.10 15.86
C ILE A 71 -46.03 -21.21 15.25
N GLN A 72 -45.56 -20.22 16.00
CA GLN A 72 -44.53 -19.31 15.51
C GLN A 72 -43.27 -20.08 15.09
N GLY A 73 -42.80 -19.83 13.87
CA GLY A 73 -41.61 -20.49 13.30
C GLY A 73 -41.82 -21.94 12.84
N ILE A 74 -43.05 -22.46 12.86
CA ILE A 74 -43.40 -23.78 12.34
C ILE A 74 -44.49 -23.65 11.27
N THR A 75 -44.20 -24.07 10.05
CA THR A 75 -45.13 -24.02 8.92
C THR A 75 -45.61 -25.41 8.57
N GLN A 76 -46.92 -25.61 8.42
CA GLN A 76 -47.46 -26.88 7.92
C GLN A 76 -47.18 -27.00 6.42
N ILE A 77 -46.55 -28.10 6.01
CA ILE A 77 -46.46 -28.49 4.60
C ILE A 77 -47.81 -29.13 4.22
N THR A 78 -48.48 -28.59 3.20
CA THR A 78 -49.87 -28.95 2.85
C THR A 78 -50.02 -29.69 1.53
N SER A 79 -48.93 -29.84 0.77
CA SER A 79 -48.90 -30.48 -0.54
C SER A 79 -48.01 -31.71 -0.53
N GLY A 80 -48.53 -32.84 -1.03
CA GLY A 80 -47.78 -34.08 -1.19
C GLY A 80 -48.67 -35.31 -1.00
N PRO A 81 -48.29 -36.48 -1.53
CA PRO A 81 -49.05 -37.71 -1.33
C PRO A 81 -49.22 -38.02 0.16
N GLY A 82 -50.47 -38.14 0.62
CA GLY A 82 -50.78 -38.51 2.01
C GLY A 82 -50.55 -37.41 3.05
N VAL A 83 -50.13 -36.20 2.67
CA VAL A 83 -49.91 -35.07 3.57
C VAL A 83 -51.24 -34.38 3.91
N CYS A 84 -51.42 -33.96 5.16
CA CYS A 84 -52.59 -33.22 5.58
C CYS A 84 -52.61 -31.82 4.92
N GLY A 85 -53.69 -31.50 4.21
CA GLY A 85 -53.97 -30.13 3.75
C GLY A 85 -54.23 -29.14 4.90
N ASN A 86 -54.53 -27.89 4.58
CA ASN A 86 -54.96 -26.91 5.59
C ASN A 86 -56.09 -26.02 5.03
N PRO A 87 -57.35 -26.16 5.51
CA PRO A 87 -57.83 -27.20 6.42
C PRO A 87 -57.75 -28.61 5.78
N PHE A 88 -57.80 -29.66 6.59
CA PHE A 88 -57.83 -31.05 6.11
C PHE A 88 -59.08 -31.79 6.57
N VAL A 89 -59.60 -32.65 5.70
CA VAL A 89 -60.76 -33.50 5.97
C VAL A 89 -60.28 -34.91 6.28
N LEU A 90 -60.64 -35.44 7.44
CA LEU A 90 -60.41 -36.85 7.79
C LEU A 90 -61.73 -37.58 7.88
N HIS A 91 -61.96 -38.52 6.98
CA HIS A 91 -63.07 -39.47 7.05
C HIS A 91 -62.89 -40.43 8.23
N GLY A 92 -63.98 -41.09 8.65
CA GLY A 92 -63.92 -42.03 9.76
C GLY A 92 -62.86 -43.11 9.54
N LYS A 93 -62.05 -43.39 10.56
CA LYS A 93 -60.96 -44.37 10.52
C LYS A 93 -59.86 -44.12 9.49
N THR A 94 -59.77 -42.91 8.93
CA THR A 94 -58.68 -42.50 8.02
C THR A 94 -57.70 -41.54 8.69
N GLY A 95 -56.50 -41.40 8.13
CA GLY A 95 -55.49 -40.49 8.62
C GLY A 95 -54.62 -39.89 7.51
N CYS A 96 -53.89 -38.84 7.85
CA CYS A 96 -52.93 -38.15 6.98
C CYS A 96 -51.64 -37.83 7.75
N ILE A 97 -50.60 -37.45 7.02
CA ILE A 97 -49.30 -37.04 7.58
C ILE A 97 -49.30 -35.52 7.78
N LEU A 98 -49.37 -35.08 9.03
CA LEU A 98 -49.16 -33.70 9.40
C LEU A 98 -47.66 -33.42 9.40
N SER A 99 -47.16 -32.81 8.31
CA SER A 99 -45.75 -32.50 8.12
C SER A 99 -45.49 -31.03 8.47
N LEU A 100 -44.55 -30.78 9.37
CA LEU A 100 -44.24 -29.47 9.93
C LEU A 100 -42.81 -29.08 9.58
N GLU A 101 -42.61 -28.00 8.84
CA GLU A 101 -41.30 -27.40 8.61
C GLU A 101 -41.00 -26.39 9.73
N ILE A 102 -39.97 -26.65 10.51
CA ILE A 102 -39.45 -25.77 11.55
C ILE A 102 -38.38 -24.89 10.91
N ASN A 103 -38.51 -23.57 11.08
CA ASN A 103 -37.50 -22.59 10.69
C ASN A 103 -36.81 -22.04 11.93
N GLY A 104 -35.56 -22.46 12.16
CA GLY A 104 -34.79 -22.09 13.36
C GLY A 104 -34.60 -20.58 13.53
N SER A 105 -34.66 -19.79 12.45
CA SER A 105 -34.55 -18.32 12.51
C SER A 105 -35.76 -17.64 13.15
N GLN A 106 -36.91 -18.33 13.17
CA GLN A 106 -38.19 -17.81 13.69
C GLN A 106 -38.55 -18.38 15.07
N ILE A 107 -37.74 -19.28 15.62
CA ILE A 107 -37.92 -19.85 16.96
C ILE A 107 -37.26 -18.93 17.99
N ASN A 108 -38.07 -18.19 18.76
CA ASN A 108 -37.57 -17.24 19.76
C ASN A 108 -37.68 -17.74 21.21
N SER A 109 -38.40 -18.83 21.43
CA SER A 109 -38.54 -19.52 22.72
C SER A 109 -38.63 -21.03 22.48
N VAL A 110 -38.34 -21.83 23.49
CA VAL A 110 -38.51 -23.29 23.41
C VAL A 110 -39.97 -23.60 23.12
N VAL A 111 -40.24 -24.40 22.09
CA VAL A 111 -41.59 -24.90 21.78
C VAL A 111 -41.77 -26.18 22.56
N THR A 112 -42.70 -26.21 23.52
CA THR A 112 -42.96 -27.39 24.39
C THR A 112 -44.35 -27.98 24.21
N GLU A 113 -45.16 -27.42 23.29
CA GLU A 113 -46.55 -27.80 23.08
C GLU A 113 -46.89 -28.02 21.61
N GLY A 114 -48.04 -28.67 21.37
CA GLY A 114 -48.55 -28.94 20.04
C GLY A 114 -47.86 -30.10 19.30
N PRO A 115 -48.19 -30.31 18.01
CA PRO A 115 -49.15 -29.53 17.22
C PRO A 115 -50.59 -29.64 17.73
N VAL A 116 -51.35 -28.55 17.68
CA VAL A 116 -52.77 -28.51 18.07
C VAL A 116 -53.63 -28.40 16.82
N VAL A 117 -54.61 -29.28 16.65
CA VAL A 117 -55.58 -29.23 15.55
C VAL A 117 -56.99 -29.10 16.10
N CYS A 118 -57.82 -28.24 15.51
CA CYS A 118 -59.15 -27.93 16.02
C CYS A 118 -60.22 -28.23 14.97
N THR A 119 -61.35 -28.81 15.39
CA THR A 119 -62.49 -29.08 14.50
C THR A 119 -63.17 -27.80 14.08
N GLN A 120 -63.37 -27.61 12.76
CA GLN A 120 -63.98 -26.40 12.18
C GLN A 120 -63.34 -25.09 12.69
N ALA A 121 -62.04 -25.11 13.02
CA ALA A 121 -61.32 -24.01 13.66
C ALA A 121 -61.92 -23.53 15.01
N ASN A 122 -62.74 -24.35 15.67
CA ASN A 122 -63.36 -24.04 16.96
C ASN A 122 -62.34 -24.13 18.12
N PRO A 123 -62.07 -23.04 18.86
CA PRO A 123 -61.07 -23.03 19.92
C PRO A 123 -61.35 -23.99 21.09
N ASN A 124 -62.60 -24.40 21.28
CA ASN A 124 -63.03 -25.29 22.37
C ASN A 124 -63.00 -26.78 21.99
N GLN A 125 -62.68 -27.11 20.74
CA GLN A 125 -62.66 -28.48 20.23
C GLN A 125 -61.32 -28.80 19.57
N CYS A 126 -60.26 -28.69 20.36
CA CYS A 126 -58.89 -28.88 19.91
C CYS A 126 -58.26 -30.12 20.51
N TYR A 127 -57.41 -30.76 19.73
CA TYR A 127 -56.73 -31.98 20.08
C TYR A 127 -55.24 -31.82 19.82
N GLN A 128 -54.44 -32.46 20.66
CA GLN A 128 -52.98 -32.43 20.60
C GLN A 128 -52.42 -33.81 20.97
N PRO A 129 -51.16 -34.10 20.63
CA PRO A 129 -50.51 -35.33 21.06
C PRO A 129 -50.48 -35.49 22.58
N GLU A 130 -50.32 -36.74 23.01
CA GLU A 130 -49.96 -37.07 24.39
C GLU A 130 -48.65 -36.37 24.79
N ILE A 131 -48.46 -36.13 26.09
CA ILE A 131 -47.36 -35.31 26.62
C ILE A 131 -45.99 -35.73 26.08
N ALA A 132 -45.73 -37.05 25.99
CA ALA A 132 -44.46 -37.59 25.49
C ALA A 132 -44.19 -37.32 24.00
N ASN A 133 -45.24 -37.08 23.20
CA ASN A 133 -45.16 -36.88 21.75
C ASN A 133 -45.37 -35.42 21.35
N ARG A 134 -45.45 -34.49 22.31
CA ARG A 134 -45.51 -33.06 22.00
C ARG A 134 -44.18 -32.59 21.41
N LEU A 135 -44.25 -31.51 20.65
CA LEU A 135 -43.06 -30.84 20.13
C LEU A 135 -42.21 -30.33 21.29
N HIS A 136 -40.92 -30.68 21.29
CA HIS A 136 -39.90 -30.10 22.15
C HIS A 136 -38.77 -29.56 21.28
N ILE A 137 -38.96 -28.34 20.76
CA ILE A 137 -38.04 -27.70 19.83
C ILE A 137 -37.19 -26.69 20.58
N THR A 138 -35.89 -26.95 20.63
CA THR A 138 -34.92 -25.98 21.15
C THR A 138 -34.14 -25.37 19.98
N ARG A 139 -33.66 -24.13 20.17
CA ARG A 139 -32.83 -23.43 19.20
C ARG A 139 -31.38 -23.47 19.66
N SER A 140 -30.46 -23.89 18.80
CA SER A 140 -29.02 -23.79 19.07
C SER A 140 -28.40 -22.61 18.32
N GLN A 141 -27.33 -22.06 18.89
CA GLN A 141 -26.47 -21.08 18.23
C GLN A 141 -25.62 -21.79 17.16
N VAL A 142 -25.41 -21.15 16.01
CA VAL A 142 -24.41 -21.58 15.03
C VAL A 142 -23.04 -21.24 15.62
N PRO A 143 -22.07 -22.17 15.63
CA PRO A 143 -20.71 -21.85 16.05
C PRO A 143 -20.16 -20.66 15.26
N PRO A 144 -19.41 -19.74 15.88
CA PRO A 144 -18.81 -18.62 15.16
C PRO A 144 -17.96 -19.11 13.97
N ALA A 145 -18.01 -18.39 12.86
CA ALA A 145 -17.10 -18.64 11.75
C ALA A 145 -15.65 -18.41 12.22
N THR A 146 -14.73 -19.27 11.78
CA THR A 146 -13.33 -19.20 12.21
C THR A 146 -12.52 -18.45 11.18
N LEU A 147 -11.93 -17.32 11.57
CA LEU A 147 -11.01 -16.54 10.75
C LEU A 147 -9.57 -17.01 10.98
N LYS A 148 -8.82 -17.09 9.88
CA LYS A 148 -7.37 -17.32 9.85
C LYS A 148 -6.68 -16.15 9.16
N LEU A 149 -5.58 -15.67 9.74
CA LEU A 149 -4.77 -14.57 9.20
C LEU A 149 -3.48 -15.09 8.58
N SER A 150 -3.05 -14.46 7.49
CA SER A 150 -1.73 -14.68 6.90
C SER A 150 -1.18 -13.36 6.35
N PRO A 151 0.02 -12.91 6.76
CA PRO A 151 0.87 -13.48 7.82
C PRO A 151 0.36 -13.16 9.25
N PRO A 152 0.79 -13.90 10.30
CA PRO A 152 0.44 -13.61 11.70
C PRO A 152 1.21 -12.42 12.30
N THR A 153 2.37 -12.10 11.72
CA THR A 153 3.14 -10.89 12.02
C THR A 153 3.38 -10.15 10.70
N LEU A 154 3.04 -8.86 10.68
CA LEU A 154 3.19 -8.00 9.50
C LEU A 154 4.27 -6.96 9.78
N ARG A 155 5.22 -6.83 8.86
CA ARG A 155 6.27 -5.81 8.91
C ARG A 155 6.29 -5.01 7.62
N PHE A 156 6.33 -3.69 7.73
CA PHE A 156 6.54 -2.77 6.60
C PHE A 156 7.25 -1.51 7.07
N THR A 157 7.81 -0.73 6.15
CA THR A 157 8.50 0.52 6.48
C THR A 157 7.55 1.71 6.52
N GLN A 158 7.95 2.75 7.24
CA GLN A 158 7.28 4.04 7.27
C GLN A 158 6.97 4.56 5.85
N ASN A 159 5.76 5.09 5.65
CA ASN A 159 5.24 5.55 4.34
C ASN A 159 5.16 4.43 3.29
N SER A 160 4.95 3.19 3.73
CA SER A 160 4.64 2.03 2.90
C SER A 160 3.36 1.36 3.40
N THR A 161 2.94 0.31 2.70
CA THR A 161 1.74 -0.47 3.03
C THR A 161 2.06 -1.94 3.24
N GLY A 162 1.35 -2.60 4.15
CA GLY A 162 1.45 -4.04 4.36
C GLY A 162 0.07 -4.70 4.28
N ASN A 163 0.01 -5.90 3.69
CA ASN A 163 -1.23 -6.63 3.47
C ASN A 163 -1.38 -7.81 4.44
N VAL A 164 -2.58 -7.98 4.98
CA VAL A 164 -2.99 -9.18 5.72
C VAL A 164 -4.14 -9.84 4.97
N ILE A 165 -3.98 -11.12 4.67
CA ILE A 165 -5.02 -11.97 4.09
C ILE A 165 -5.85 -12.54 5.24
N VAL A 166 -7.15 -12.28 5.22
CA VAL A 166 -8.14 -12.83 6.14
C VAL A 166 -8.90 -13.92 5.42
N THR A 167 -8.89 -15.14 5.96
CA THR A 167 -9.59 -16.29 5.36
C THR A 167 -10.68 -16.78 6.30
N ASN A 168 -11.90 -16.95 5.79
CA ASN A 168 -12.92 -17.72 6.50
C ASN A 168 -12.60 -19.19 6.32
N ASP A 169 -12.25 -19.88 7.40
CA ASP A 169 -11.79 -21.27 7.38
C ASP A 169 -12.79 -22.18 6.66
N ALA A 170 -12.27 -23.16 5.92
CA ALA A 170 -13.10 -24.11 5.19
C ALA A 170 -13.97 -25.00 6.12
N GLY A 171 -13.61 -25.11 7.41
CA GLY A 171 -14.39 -25.80 8.44
C GLY A 171 -15.53 -24.97 9.03
N SER A 172 -15.66 -23.69 8.68
CA SER A 172 -16.78 -22.86 9.12
C SER A 172 -18.11 -23.36 8.55
N LEU A 173 -19.19 -23.29 9.35
CA LEU A 173 -20.53 -23.70 8.94
C LEU A 173 -21.37 -22.56 8.34
N SER A 174 -20.82 -21.35 8.31
CA SER A 174 -21.50 -20.15 7.80
C SER A 174 -20.50 -19.14 7.23
N PRO A 175 -20.94 -18.25 6.32
CA PRO A 175 -20.16 -17.08 5.92
C PRO A 175 -19.82 -16.20 7.13
N ALA A 176 -18.63 -15.58 7.09
CA ALA A 176 -18.25 -14.54 8.04
C ALA A 176 -18.84 -13.19 7.58
N THR A 177 -19.44 -12.41 8.47
CA THR A 177 -20.10 -11.16 8.12
C THR A 177 -19.43 -9.94 8.76
N ASN A 178 -19.39 -8.83 8.02
CA ASN A 178 -18.90 -7.52 8.47
C ASN A 178 -17.52 -7.58 9.16
N ILE A 179 -16.56 -8.24 8.51
CA ILE A 179 -15.19 -8.33 9.02
C ILE A 179 -14.57 -6.94 9.06
N ALA A 180 -14.08 -6.53 10.24
CA ALA A 180 -13.41 -5.27 10.46
C ALA A 180 -12.13 -5.46 11.29
N ALA A 181 -11.13 -4.62 11.02
CA ALA A 181 -9.95 -4.49 11.86
C ALA A 181 -10.16 -3.35 12.86
N THR A 182 -9.82 -3.59 14.12
CA THR A 182 -9.87 -2.61 15.21
C THR A 182 -8.45 -2.25 15.61
N ILE A 183 -8.07 -1.00 15.34
CA ILE A 183 -6.75 -0.46 15.66
C ILE A 183 -6.80 0.13 17.08
N PRO A 184 -5.82 -0.18 17.96
CA PRO A 184 -5.76 0.38 19.31
C PRO A 184 -5.70 1.92 19.32
N ASN A 185 -6.37 2.54 20.30
CA ASN A 185 -6.32 3.99 20.47
C ASN A 185 -4.88 4.48 20.69
N GLY A 186 -4.49 5.54 19.99
CA GLY A 186 -3.14 6.11 20.05
C GLY A 186 -2.14 5.49 19.08
N SER A 187 -2.51 4.44 18.35
CA SER A 187 -1.74 3.93 17.21
C SER A 187 -1.80 4.91 16.04
N ALA A 188 -0.67 5.06 15.35
CA ALA A 188 -0.55 5.78 14.09
C ALA A 188 -0.79 4.88 12.87
N ILE A 189 -0.93 3.56 13.08
CA ILE A 189 -1.33 2.63 12.03
C ILE A 189 -2.76 2.92 11.60
N SER A 190 -3.03 2.80 10.30
CA SER A 190 -4.34 3.06 9.69
C SER A 190 -4.69 1.97 8.67
N ILE A 191 -5.99 1.80 8.40
CA ILE A 191 -6.47 0.94 7.31
C ILE A 191 -6.47 1.77 6.04
N GLN A 192 -5.58 1.46 5.10
CA GLN A 192 -5.52 2.11 3.79
C GLN A 192 -6.68 1.65 2.90
N SER A 193 -6.97 0.35 2.91
CA SER A 193 -8.06 -0.24 2.14
C SER A 193 -8.43 -1.63 2.67
N THR A 194 -9.61 -2.12 2.29
CA THR A 194 -10.07 -3.47 2.58
C THR A 194 -10.89 -4.02 1.42
N THR A 195 -10.71 -5.30 1.10
CA THR A 195 -11.56 -6.06 0.17
C THR A 195 -12.56 -6.96 0.89
N CYS A 196 -12.57 -6.93 2.24
CA CYS A 196 -13.53 -7.67 3.04
C CYS A 196 -14.89 -6.97 2.97
N GLY A 197 -15.77 -7.46 2.10
CA GLY A 197 -17.15 -6.97 1.97
C GLY A 197 -18.03 -7.36 3.16
N SER A 198 -19.35 -7.19 3.03
CA SER A 198 -20.31 -7.50 4.10
C SER A 198 -20.43 -8.99 4.41
N SER A 199 -20.01 -9.88 3.50
CA SER A 199 -20.02 -11.32 3.68
C SER A 199 -18.85 -11.99 2.96
N LEU A 200 -18.15 -12.88 3.66
CA LEU A 200 -17.06 -13.70 3.15
C LEU A 200 -17.46 -15.17 3.23
N ALA A 201 -17.62 -15.81 2.06
CA ALA A 201 -18.02 -17.22 1.95
C ALA A 201 -17.02 -18.15 2.66
N VAL A 202 -17.49 -19.35 3.03
CA VAL A 202 -16.65 -20.40 3.64
C VAL A 202 -15.53 -20.78 2.67
N GLY A 203 -14.29 -20.82 3.17
CA GLY A 203 -13.09 -21.09 2.36
C GLY A 203 -12.60 -19.92 1.51
N ALA A 204 -13.31 -18.79 1.48
CA ALA A 204 -12.89 -17.60 0.74
C ALA A 204 -11.96 -16.71 1.58
N SER A 205 -11.19 -15.87 0.89
CA SER A 205 -10.27 -14.91 1.51
C SER A 205 -10.52 -13.48 1.02
N CYS A 206 -10.20 -12.51 1.87
CA CYS A 206 -10.13 -11.09 1.56
C CYS A 206 -8.82 -10.50 2.11
N THR A 207 -8.54 -9.24 1.81
CA THR A 207 -7.29 -8.57 2.18
C THR A 207 -7.60 -7.25 2.86
N ILE A 208 -6.85 -6.97 3.94
CA ILE A 208 -6.81 -5.67 4.60
C ILE A 208 -5.41 -5.10 4.41
N THR A 209 -5.33 -3.87 3.91
CA THR A 209 -4.07 -3.16 3.69
C THR A 209 -3.90 -2.11 4.78
N PHE A 210 -2.82 -2.22 5.55
CA PHE A 210 -2.44 -1.27 6.58
C PHE A 210 -1.37 -0.30 6.06
N ALA A 211 -1.38 0.93 6.57
CA ALA A 211 -0.39 1.96 6.29
C ALA A 211 -0.04 2.72 7.58
N SER A 212 1.16 3.29 7.64
CA SER A 212 1.55 4.21 8.71
C SER A 212 2.60 5.19 8.23
N GLY A 213 2.43 6.45 8.61
CA GLY A 213 3.39 7.52 8.39
C GLY A 213 4.45 7.63 9.48
N THR A 214 4.38 6.83 10.55
CA THR A 214 5.34 6.84 11.66
C THR A 214 5.76 5.42 12.04
N PRO A 215 7.03 5.22 12.46
CA PRO A 215 7.45 3.95 13.04
C PRO A 215 6.64 3.64 14.30
N GLU A 216 6.24 2.39 14.45
CA GLU A 216 5.42 1.92 15.57
C GLU A 216 5.52 0.40 15.70
N GLY A 217 5.45 -0.10 16.92
CA GLY A 217 5.11 -1.50 17.18
C GLY A 217 6.19 -2.28 17.94
N PRO A 218 5.95 -3.58 18.18
CA PRO A 218 4.81 -4.36 17.67
C PRO A 218 3.46 -3.92 18.28
N THR A 219 2.46 -3.67 17.42
CA THR A 219 1.09 -3.30 17.82
C THR A 219 0.13 -4.40 17.40
N ALA A 220 -0.59 -4.98 18.36
CA ALA A 220 -1.59 -6.00 18.10
C ALA A 220 -2.88 -5.37 17.54
N ILE A 221 -3.21 -5.66 16.28
CA ILE A 221 -4.46 -5.26 15.63
C ILE A 221 -5.43 -6.43 15.64
N TYR A 222 -6.60 -6.23 16.23
CA TYR A 222 -7.64 -7.26 16.31
C TYR A 222 -8.54 -7.25 15.08
N ILE A 223 -8.83 -8.42 14.54
CA ILE A 223 -9.71 -8.64 13.39
C ILE A 223 -10.84 -9.57 13.83
N ALA A 224 -12.08 -9.12 13.62
CA ALA A 224 -13.30 -9.86 13.91
C ALA A 224 -14.43 -9.42 12.97
N GLY A 225 -15.40 -10.29 12.75
CA GLY A 225 -16.71 -9.95 12.19
C GLY A 225 -17.82 -10.22 13.21
N ASP A 226 -19.05 -9.86 12.86
CA ASP A 226 -20.21 -9.92 13.77
C ASP A 226 -20.51 -11.34 14.29
N ASN A 227 -20.13 -12.36 13.53
CA ASN A 227 -20.41 -13.77 13.81
C ASN A 227 -19.14 -14.64 13.81
N THR A 228 -17.97 -14.07 14.08
CA THR A 228 -16.68 -14.78 14.00
C THR A 228 -15.97 -14.87 15.35
N ASN A 229 -14.88 -15.64 15.42
CA ASN A 229 -13.89 -15.45 16.48
C ASN A 229 -13.11 -14.13 16.29
N THR A 230 -12.46 -13.69 17.35
CA THR A 230 -11.46 -12.61 17.28
C THR A 230 -10.07 -13.20 17.11
N THR A 231 -9.31 -12.66 16.17
CA THR A 231 -7.90 -12.99 15.91
C THR A 231 -7.08 -11.71 15.84
N SER A 232 -5.76 -11.79 15.97
CA SER A 232 -4.89 -10.61 15.95
C SER A 232 -3.68 -10.82 15.05
N VAL A 233 -3.24 -9.71 14.44
CA VAL A 233 -1.96 -9.61 13.72
C VAL A 233 -1.09 -8.61 14.45
N ASP A 234 0.17 -8.97 14.71
CA ASP A 234 1.15 -8.03 15.25
C ASP A 234 1.77 -7.25 14.10
N VAL A 235 1.55 -5.94 14.09
CA VAL A 235 2.07 -5.04 13.05
C VAL A 235 3.27 -4.28 13.60
N THR A 236 4.37 -4.27 12.85
CA THR A 236 5.56 -3.46 13.14
C THR A 236 5.89 -2.58 11.94
N VAL A 237 5.94 -1.28 12.18
CA VAL A 237 6.35 -0.26 11.22
C VAL A 237 7.75 0.21 11.59
N SER A 238 8.73 -0.05 10.75
CA SER A 238 10.12 0.36 10.98
C SER A 238 10.44 1.72 10.34
N ASN A 239 11.49 2.37 10.84
CA ASN A 239 12.10 3.51 10.15
C ASN A 239 12.47 3.14 8.72
N ARG A 240 12.37 4.09 7.79
CA ARG A 240 13.03 3.94 6.48
C ARG A 240 14.53 3.83 6.65
N VAL A 241 15.13 2.94 5.87
CA VAL A 241 16.57 2.73 5.82
C VAL A 241 17.24 4.00 5.30
N GLN A 242 18.15 4.58 6.07
CA GLN A 242 18.78 5.84 5.72
C GLN A 242 19.92 5.59 4.74
N ILE A 243 19.79 6.10 3.52
CA ILE A 243 20.87 6.06 2.52
C ILE A 243 21.41 7.46 2.25
N SER A 244 22.70 7.55 1.92
CA SER A 244 23.37 8.80 1.55
C SER A 244 24.34 8.57 0.40
N ILE A 245 24.62 9.63 -0.36
CA ILE A 245 25.56 9.61 -1.49
C ILE A 245 26.90 10.09 -0.94
N THR A 246 27.84 9.17 -0.74
CA THR A 246 29.09 9.41 0.00
C THR A 246 30.24 9.81 -0.90
N ASN A 247 30.30 9.30 -2.13
CA ASN A 247 31.39 9.57 -3.06
C ASN A 247 30.88 9.58 -4.53
N PRO A 248 31.46 10.39 -5.42
CA PRO A 248 32.33 11.53 -5.16
C PRO A 248 31.62 12.67 -4.42
N VAL A 249 32.41 13.59 -3.88
CA VAL A 249 31.93 14.91 -3.44
C VAL A 249 31.22 15.62 -4.59
N GLN A 250 30.37 16.61 -4.28
CA GLN A 250 29.52 17.30 -5.25
C GLN A 250 30.25 17.74 -6.54
N GLN A 251 31.49 18.23 -6.41
CA GLN A 251 32.31 18.73 -7.52
C GLN A 251 32.72 17.65 -8.52
N GLY A 252 32.78 16.39 -8.08
CA GLY A 252 33.16 15.25 -8.92
C GLY A 252 31.98 14.51 -9.54
N ARG A 253 30.73 14.95 -9.30
CA ARG A 253 29.53 14.28 -9.83
C ARG A 253 29.26 14.69 -11.28
N ILE A 254 30.17 14.30 -12.17
CA ILE A 254 30.18 14.70 -13.58
C ILE A 254 30.10 13.47 -14.48
N VAL A 255 29.09 13.42 -15.34
CA VAL A 255 28.92 12.40 -16.38
C VAL A 255 29.63 12.87 -17.65
N THR A 256 30.60 12.10 -18.16
CA THR A 256 31.21 12.38 -19.45
C THR A 256 30.32 11.84 -20.57
N VAL A 257 29.82 12.72 -21.43
CA VAL A 257 28.91 12.36 -22.53
C VAL A 257 29.65 11.47 -23.53
N SER A 258 29.09 10.29 -23.79
CA SER A 258 29.70 9.23 -24.59
C SER A 258 31.10 8.82 -24.12
N GLY A 259 31.39 9.03 -22.83
CA GLY A 259 32.63 8.59 -22.19
C GLY A 259 32.66 7.08 -21.99
N MET A 260 33.86 6.49 -22.01
CA MET A 260 34.06 5.07 -21.72
C MET A 260 33.97 4.75 -20.22
N THR A 261 34.16 5.76 -19.37
CA THR A 261 34.10 5.65 -17.91
C THR A 261 32.82 6.28 -17.39
N PRO A 262 31.88 5.50 -16.82
CA PRO A 262 30.69 6.07 -16.19
C PRO A 262 31.04 6.87 -14.94
N LEU A 263 30.13 7.74 -14.52
CA LEU A 263 30.17 8.33 -13.19
C LEU A 263 29.76 7.27 -12.16
N SER A 264 30.66 6.90 -11.27
CA SER A 264 30.38 5.99 -10.16
C SER A 264 29.95 6.77 -8.92
N LEU A 265 28.70 6.60 -8.48
CA LEU A 265 28.19 7.13 -7.22
C LEU A 265 28.19 6.04 -6.15
N GLU A 266 28.89 6.26 -5.06
CA GLU A 266 28.84 5.39 -3.88
C GLU A 266 27.64 5.77 -3.01
N ILE A 267 26.77 4.80 -2.78
CA ILE A 267 25.59 4.92 -1.92
C ILE A 267 25.81 4.11 -0.67
N THR A 268 25.79 4.76 0.48
CA THR A 268 26.01 4.13 1.78
C THR A 268 24.68 3.93 2.49
N ASN A 269 24.45 2.72 2.99
CA ASN A 269 23.41 2.47 3.99
C ASN A 269 23.98 2.82 5.37
N SER A 270 23.31 3.73 6.11
CA SER A 270 23.75 4.15 7.43
C SER A 270 24.02 2.95 8.36
N ALA A 271 25.07 3.04 9.18
CA ALA A 271 25.37 2.04 10.20
C ALA A 271 24.26 1.93 11.25
N ASP A 272 23.47 2.99 11.45
CA ASP A 272 22.33 3.04 12.37
C ASP A 272 21.04 2.44 11.78
N SER A 273 21.06 2.05 10.50
CA SER A 273 19.92 1.39 9.88
C SER A 273 19.69 0.01 10.49
N VAL A 274 18.43 -0.32 10.73
CA VAL A 274 18.03 -1.61 11.34
C VAL A 274 17.84 -2.74 10.31
N ASP A 275 17.98 -2.45 9.02
CA ASP A 275 17.70 -3.37 7.93
C ASP A 275 18.57 -3.06 6.68
N HIS A 276 18.63 -4.00 5.75
CA HIS A 276 19.27 -3.83 4.45
C HIS A 276 18.52 -2.78 3.61
N ALA A 277 19.27 -1.96 2.87
CA ALA A 277 18.72 -1.08 1.85
C ALA A 277 18.55 -1.87 0.55
N ASN A 278 17.32 -2.00 0.04
CA ASN A 278 17.01 -2.91 -1.06
C ASN A 278 16.60 -2.20 -2.34
N GLY A 279 17.17 -2.65 -3.46
CA GLY A 279 16.86 -2.17 -4.81
C GLY A 279 17.13 -0.68 -4.98
N ILE A 280 18.27 -0.19 -4.51
CA ILE A 280 18.65 1.21 -4.66
C ILE A 280 18.88 1.48 -6.15
N THR A 281 18.21 2.51 -6.70
CA THR A 281 18.38 2.95 -8.08
C THR A 281 18.11 4.45 -8.20
N VAL A 282 18.29 5.01 -9.40
CA VAL A 282 17.85 6.38 -9.70
C VAL A 282 16.35 6.37 -10.01
N SER A 283 15.54 6.78 -9.05
CA SER A 283 14.07 6.74 -9.17
C SER A 283 13.48 7.94 -9.91
N ASN A 284 14.23 9.03 -10.05
CA ASN A 284 13.82 10.17 -10.87
C ASN A 284 15.04 10.85 -11.51
N HIS A 285 15.00 10.96 -12.83
CA HIS A 285 15.97 11.67 -13.66
C HIS A 285 15.26 12.40 -14.83
N ALA A 286 14.06 12.94 -14.58
CA ALA A 286 13.21 13.52 -15.64
C ALA A 286 13.87 14.69 -16.40
N ALA A 287 14.76 15.46 -15.75
CA ALA A 287 15.50 16.55 -16.36
C ALA A 287 16.67 16.09 -17.25
N CYS A 288 17.03 14.81 -17.19
CA CYS A 288 18.08 14.17 -17.99
C CYS A 288 17.63 12.75 -18.38
N PRO A 289 16.60 12.63 -19.25
CA PRO A 289 15.85 11.40 -19.46
C PRO A 289 16.65 10.25 -20.09
N ASN A 290 17.69 10.55 -20.88
CA ASN A 290 18.54 9.53 -21.53
C ASN A 290 19.72 9.08 -20.64
N LEU A 291 19.65 9.32 -19.33
CA LEU A 291 20.63 8.81 -18.37
C LEU A 291 20.48 7.29 -18.25
N SER A 292 21.53 6.55 -18.60
CA SER A 292 21.62 5.11 -18.38
C SER A 292 22.12 4.85 -16.96
N VAL A 293 21.43 3.97 -16.25
CA VAL A 293 21.70 3.63 -14.86
C VAL A 293 22.06 2.16 -14.78
N ASN A 294 23.22 1.84 -14.22
CA ASN A 294 23.59 0.49 -13.83
C ASN A 294 23.61 0.41 -12.30
N ASP A 295 22.68 -0.36 -11.76
CA ASP A 295 22.42 -0.55 -10.33
C ASP A 295 22.64 -2.01 -9.88
N SER A 296 23.39 -2.80 -10.66
CA SER A 296 23.60 -4.23 -10.38
C SER A 296 24.24 -4.51 -9.02
N ASP A 297 25.04 -3.57 -8.51
CA ASP A 297 25.71 -3.66 -7.21
C ASP A 297 24.78 -3.25 -6.03
N CYS A 298 23.61 -2.69 -6.33
CA CYS A 298 22.74 -2.00 -5.38
C CYS A 298 21.45 -2.77 -5.04
N ALA A 299 21.45 -4.09 -5.26
CA ALA A 299 20.29 -4.95 -5.01
C ALA A 299 19.94 -5.07 -3.51
N SER A 300 20.94 -5.23 -2.64
CA SER A 300 20.76 -5.29 -1.18
C SER A 300 22.03 -4.89 -0.44
N VAL A 301 21.97 -3.82 0.34
CA VAL A 301 23.12 -3.23 1.04
C VAL A 301 22.91 -3.31 2.54
N ALA A 302 23.76 -4.07 3.24
CA ALA A 302 23.67 -4.22 4.70
C ALA A 302 23.89 -2.89 5.44
N PRO A 303 23.40 -2.72 6.69
CA PRO A 303 23.73 -1.57 7.52
C PRO A 303 25.25 -1.32 7.60
N GLY A 304 25.67 -0.07 7.37
CA GLY A 304 27.09 0.31 7.30
C GLY A 304 27.82 -0.10 6.01
N GLY A 305 27.15 -0.85 5.13
CA GLY A 305 27.65 -1.19 3.80
C GLY A 305 27.42 -0.09 2.77
N HIS A 306 28.02 -0.27 1.60
CA HIS A 306 27.86 0.61 0.44
C HIS A 306 27.66 -0.20 -0.84
N CYS A 307 27.12 0.45 -1.86
CA CYS A 307 27.07 -0.04 -3.24
C CYS A 307 27.42 1.09 -4.22
N THR A 308 27.69 0.71 -5.47
CA THR A 308 28.00 1.65 -6.55
C THR A 308 26.87 1.73 -7.58
N LEU A 309 26.38 2.94 -7.85
CA LEU A 309 25.54 3.26 -9.01
C LEU A 309 26.40 3.84 -10.12
N GLU A 310 26.42 3.22 -11.29
CA GLU A 310 27.15 3.74 -12.45
C GLU A 310 26.20 4.46 -13.41
N LEU A 311 26.53 5.71 -13.72
CA LEU A 311 25.72 6.59 -14.56
C LEU A 311 26.47 6.92 -15.86
N SER A 312 25.82 6.71 -16.99
CA SER A 312 26.34 7.11 -18.31
C SER A 312 25.27 7.80 -19.14
N SER A 313 25.69 8.62 -20.11
CA SER A 313 24.77 9.30 -21.02
C SER A 313 25.43 9.51 -22.38
N ASN A 314 24.66 9.39 -23.45
CA ASN A 314 25.05 9.79 -24.81
C ASN A 314 24.46 11.14 -25.22
N THR A 315 23.73 11.78 -24.31
CA THR A 315 23.10 13.09 -24.54
C THR A 315 23.68 14.10 -23.53
N PRO A 316 24.15 15.27 -23.97
CA PRO A 316 24.51 16.35 -23.06
C PRO A 316 23.25 16.95 -22.44
N TYR A 317 23.35 17.36 -21.17
CA TYR A 317 22.30 18.12 -20.48
C TYR A 317 22.95 19.22 -19.65
N ALA A 318 22.24 20.32 -19.43
CA ALA A 318 22.58 21.20 -18.31
C ALA A 318 22.50 20.42 -16.98
N PRO A 319 23.15 20.90 -15.89
CA PRO A 319 23.16 20.19 -14.61
C PRO A 319 21.74 19.85 -14.14
N CYS A 320 21.50 18.57 -13.86
CA CYS A 320 20.18 18.05 -13.49
C CYS A 320 20.20 17.45 -12.09
N ILE A 321 19.08 17.59 -11.36
CA ILE A 321 18.87 16.91 -10.09
C ILE A 321 18.33 15.51 -10.37
N ILE A 322 18.96 14.50 -9.76
CA ILE A 322 18.48 13.13 -9.73
C ILE A 322 18.06 12.75 -8.31
N THR A 323 17.07 11.86 -8.20
CA THR A 323 16.63 11.27 -6.93
C THR A 323 17.06 9.81 -6.89
N ILE A 324 17.68 9.40 -5.80
CA ILE A 324 18.11 8.02 -5.57
C ILE A 324 17.23 7.43 -4.48
N SER A 325 16.68 6.24 -4.68
CA SER A 325 15.88 5.54 -3.67
C SER A 325 15.85 4.05 -3.90
N GLY A 326 15.61 3.29 -2.84
CA GLY A 326 15.22 1.89 -2.88
C GLY A 326 13.81 1.65 -2.37
N THR A 327 13.40 0.39 -2.35
CA THR A 327 12.04 -0.04 -1.99
C THR A 327 11.68 0.28 -0.52
N ASN A 328 12.69 0.37 0.35
CA ASN A 328 12.53 0.56 1.79
C ASN A 328 13.40 1.70 2.37
N THR A 329 13.99 2.54 1.51
CA THR A 329 14.99 3.55 1.92
C THR A 329 14.43 4.97 1.93
N THR A 330 15.20 5.93 2.42
CA THR A 330 15.01 7.36 2.11
C THR A 330 15.32 7.67 0.65
N SER A 331 14.97 8.88 0.21
CA SER A 331 15.12 9.32 -1.19
C SER A 331 16.02 10.57 -1.31
N PRO A 332 17.34 10.49 -1.03
CA PRO A 332 18.24 11.62 -1.20
C PRO A 332 18.30 12.10 -2.64
N GLN A 333 18.59 13.39 -2.81
CA GLN A 333 18.77 14.03 -4.10
C GLN A 333 20.21 14.50 -4.27
N THR A 334 20.69 14.52 -5.51
CA THR A 334 21.97 15.14 -5.87
C THR A 334 21.88 15.84 -7.20
N LEU A 335 22.64 16.93 -7.34
CA LEU A 335 22.91 17.54 -8.62
C LEU A 335 24.04 16.76 -9.32
N ILE A 336 23.92 16.53 -10.62
CA ILE A 336 24.98 16.02 -11.49
C ILE A 336 25.20 16.97 -12.66
N ALA A 337 26.42 17.06 -13.17
CA ALA A 337 26.77 17.84 -14.36
C ALA A 337 27.20 16.93 -15.51
N PHE A 338 27.27 17.50 -16.71
CA PHE A 338 27.69 16.79 -17.91
C PHE A 338 28.93 17.44 -18.52
N TYR A 339 29.89 16.62 -18.93
CA TYR A 339 31.08 17.05 -19.66
C TYR A 339 30.95 16.63 -21.11
N HIS A 340 31.02 17.59 -22.02
CA HIS A 340 30.82 17.38 -23.45
C HIS A 340 31.79 18.24 -24.25
N LEU A 341 32.40 17.68 -25.30
CA LEU A 341 33.27 18.41 -26.23
C LEU A 341 34.33 19.31 -25.55
N GLY A 342 34.96 18.84 -24.46
CA GLY A 342 36.04 19.56 -23.78
C GLY A 342 35.59 20.61 -22.76
N GLY A 343 34.33 20.59 -22.33
CA GLY A 343 33.85 21.52 -21.31
C GLY A 343 32.62 21.03 -20.55
N LEU A 344 32.29 21.73 -19.48
CA LEU A 344 31.06 21.51 -18.71
C LEU A 344 29.88 22.14 -19.43
N VAL A 345 28.81 21.38 -19.62
CA VAL A 345 27.54 21.88 -20.15
C VAL A 345 26.86 22.72 -19.07
N PHE A 346 26.47 23.95 -19.41
CA PHE A 346 25.71 24.84 -18.52
C PHE A 346 24.36 25.26 -19.10
N GLU A 347 24.18 25.10 -20.42
CA GLU A 347 22.96 25.39 -21.15
C GLU A 347 22.76 24.27 -22.18
N GLU A 348 21.56 23.68 -22.25
CA GLU A 348 21.18 22.72 -23.30
C GLU A 348 19.66 22.74 -23.50
N SER A 349 19.25 22.76 -24.77
CA SER A 349 17.86 22.60 -25.19
C SER A 349 17.78 21.99 -26.59
N GLY A 350 17.30 20.75 -26.69
CA GLY A 350 16.99 20.12 -27.96
C GLY A 350 18.23 19.77 -28.79
N GLY A 351 19.35 19.43 -28.15
CA GLY A 351 20.63 19.10 -28.79
C GLY A 351 21.54 20.30 -29.02
N ILE A 352 21.03 21.52 -28.88
CA ILE A 352 21.79 22.76 -28.97
C ILE A 352 22.12 23.22 -27.55
N GLY A 353 23.36 23.62 -27.31
CA GLY A 353 23.76 24.08 -25.99
C GLY A 353 25.09 24.82 -25.97
N LYS A 354 25.55 25.13 -24.77
CA LYS A 354 26.84 25.79 -24.54
C LYS A 354 27.65 25.05 -23.48
N ILE A 355 28.96 25.05 -23.70
CA ILE A 355 29.93 24.51 -22.76
C ILE A 355 30.90 25.60 -22.33
N ILE A 356 31.42 25.45 -21.11
CA ILE A 356 32.52 26.23 -20.58
C ILE A 356 33.76 25.35 -20.41
N ILE A 357 34.92 25.85 -20.81
CA ILE A 357 36.17 25.08 -20.79
C ILE A 357 36.52 24.57 -19.39
N ASP A 358 37.32 23.51 -19.29
CA ASP A 358 37.71 22.91 -18.02
C ASP A 358 38.42 23.90 -17.08
N GLN A 359 38.43 23.58 -15.77
CA GLN A 359 39.08 24.41 -14.77
C GLN A 359 40.58 24.48 -15.04
N ALA A 360 41.20 23.40 -15.51
CA ALA A 360 42.63 23.36 -15.81
C ALA A 360 43.05 24.42 -16.84
N ASP A 361 42.14 24.79 -17.75
CA ASP A 361 42.41 25.72 -18.86
C ASP A 361 42.00 27.17 -18.56
N ASN A 362 41.56 27.47 -17.33
CA ASN A 362 41.31 28.84 -16.92
C ASN A 362 42.63 29.66 -16.90
N PHE A 363 42.56 30.95 -17.21
CA PHE A 363 43.74 31.82 -17.23
C PHE A 363 43.42 33.22 -16.72
N PHE A 364 44.47 33.99 -16.42
CA PHE A 364 44.37 35.41 -16.11
C PHE A 364 44.75 36.25 -17.33
N SER A 365 44.02 37.33 -17.56
CA SER A 365 44.30 38.32 -18.62
C SER A 365 43.76 39.69 -18.24
N LEU A 366 44.31 40.74 -18.86
CA LEU A 366 43.60 42.00 -19.02
C LEU A 366 42.39 41.78 -19.96
N TRP A 367 41.43 42.70 -19.93
CA TRP A 367 40.32 42.68 -20.88
C TRP A 367 40.84 43.01 -22.29
N THR A 368 41.62 44.09 -22.39
CA THR A 368 42.42 44.50 -23.56
C THR A 368 43.75 45.11 -23.08
N GLY A 369 44.77 45.16 -23.95
CA GLY A 369 46.10 45.69 -23.59
C GLY A 369 46.15 47.20 -23.39
N THR A 370 45.18 47.93 -23.95
CA THR A 370 44.95 49.36 -23.72
C THR A 370 43.46 49.65 -23.58
N SER A 371 43.09 50.69 -22.84
CA SER A 371 41.70 51.13 -22.74
C SER A 371 41.20 51.76 -24.05
N SER A 372 40.11 51.22 -24.61
CA SER A 372 39.43 51.74 -25.81
C SER A 372 37.91 51.56 -25.70
N ASP A 373 37.14 52.45 -26.35
CA ASP A 373 35.70 52.30 -26.54
C ASP A 373 35.43 51.40 -27.76
N ILE A 374 35.01 50.15 -27.54
CA ILE A 374 34.88 49.14 -28.60
C ILE A 374 33.43 49.02 -29.01
N VAL A 375 33.10 49.60 -30.17
CA VAL A 375 31.77 49.53 -30.78
C VAL A 375 31.40 48.06 -31.04
N GLY A 376 30.20 47.66 -30.63
CA GLY A 376 29.70 46.30 -30.82
C GLY A 376 30.09 45.32 -29.69
N SER A 377 30.73 45.79 -28.62
CA SER A 377 31.09 44.96 -27.45
C SER A 377 30.16 45.14 -26.24
N THR A 378 28.96 45.68 -26.42
CA THR A 378 28.06 46.07 -25.31
C THR A 378 26.89 45.10 -25.09
N SER A 379 26.82 43.98 -25.82
CA SER A 379 25.74 43.00 -25.67
C SER A 379 25.85 42.28 -24.33
N PHE A 380 24.74 42.09 -23.63
CA PHE A 380 24.70 41.31 -22.38
C PHE A 380 24.62 39.80 -22.64
N ASP A 381 24.10 39.39 -23.80
CA ASP A 381 23.74 37.98 -24.06
C ASP A 381 24.49 37.38 -25.27
N ASP A 382 25.24 38.19 -26.02
CA ASP A 382 25.95 37.75 -27.24
C ASP A 382 27.46 37.90 -27.08
N GLY A 383 28.07 36.96 -26.33
CA GLY A 383 29.51 36.94 -26.12
C GLY A 383 30.30 36.71 -27.39
N LEU A 384 29.71 36.01 -28.37
CA LEU A 384 30.34 35.72 -29.64
C LEU A 384 30.52 37.00 -30.48
N ALA A 385 29.46 37.80 -30.65
CA ALA A 385 29.52 39.07 -31.37
C ALA A 385 30.42 40.08 -30.65
N ASN A 386 30.31 40.18 -29.32
CA ASN A 386 31.19 41.03 -28.53
C ASN A 386 32.67 40.63 -28.72
N THR A 387 32.98 39.34 -28.60
CA THR A 387 34.35 38.82 -28.81
C THR A 387 34.85 39.15 -30.20
N ASN A 388 34.02 38.99 -31.24
CA ASN A 388 34.38 39.36 -32.62
C ASN A 388 34.70 40.84 -32.78
N ALA A 389 33.96 41.73 -32.12
CA ALA A 389 34.24 43.16 -32.12
C ALA A 389 35.56 43.49 -31.38
N ILE A 390 35.82 42.84 -30.26
CA ILE A 390 37.03 43.07 -29.45
C ILE A 390 38.28 42.62 -30.20
N VAL A 391 38.29 41.44 -30.82
CA VAL A 391 39.51 40.89 -31.44
C VAL A 391 40.04 41.67 -32.64
N VAL A 392 39.17 42.42 -33.33
CA VAL A 392 39.56 43.27 -34.46
C VAL A 392 39.92 44.70 -34.04
N ASP A 393 39.65 45.08 -32.79
CA ASP A 393 40.00 46.40 -32.28
C ASP A 393 41.52 46.51 -32.01
N ALA A 394 42.09 47.68 -32.29
CA ALA A 394 43.52 47.93 -32.14
C ALA A 394 44.02 47.73 -30.70
N SER A 395 43.18 47.91 -29.69
CA SER A 395 43.52 47.66 -28.28
C SER A 395 43.73 46.18 -27.94
N CYS A 396 43.22 45.28 -28.79
CA CYS A 396 43.42 43.85 -28.70
C CYS A 396 44.44 43.36 -29.75
N SER A 397 44.28 43.75 -31.02
CA SER A 397 45.10 43.23 -32.13
C SER A 397 46.58 43.64 -32.04
N ASN A 398 46.88 44.77 -31.40
CA ASN A 398 48.27 45.21 -31.18
C ASN A 398 48.91 44.57 -29.94
N ASP A 399 48.13 43.93 -29.06
CA ASP A 399 48.62 43.23 -27.87
C ASP A 399 47.78 41.95 -27.59
N PRO A 400 47.83 40.96 -28.48
CA PRO A 400 46.97 39.77 -28.41
C PRO A 400 47.22 38.93 -27.15
N GLY A 401 48.44 38.96 -26.60
CA GLY A 401 48.81 38.22 -25.39
C GLY A 401 48.13 38.72 -24.11
N ASN A 402 47.68 39.97 -24.09
CA ASN A 402 46.94 40.57 -22.96
C ASN A 402 45.47 40.82 -23.29
N CYS A 403 44.94 40.27 -24.38
CA CYS A 403 43.54 40.41 -24.73
C CYS A 403 42.74 39.15 -24.40
N ALA A 404 41.83 39.24 -23.42
CA ALA A 404 41.02 38.09 -22.99
C ALA A 404 40.21 37.45 -24.13
N ALA A 405 39.61 38.28 -24.99
CA ALA A 405 38.83 37.83 -26.15
C ALA A 405 39.70 37.09 -27.18
N GLN A 406 40.90 37.61 -27.49
CA GLN A 406 41.82 36.96 -28.41
C GLN A 406 42.30 35.63 -27.86
N ARG A 407 42.65 35.57 -26.57
CA ARG A 407 43.09 34.33 -25.93
C ARG A 407 42.01 33.26 -25.92
N CYS A 408 40.72 33.63 -25.88
CA CYS A 408 39.65 32.67 -26.11
C CYS A 408 39.62 32.17 -27.56
N ARG A 409 39.81 33.05 -28.55
CA ARG A 409 39.89 32.66 -29.97
C ARG A 409 41.10 31.78 -30.28
N ASP A 410 42.20 31.93 -29.54
CA ASP A 410 43.41 31.12 -29.71
C ASP A 410 43.20 29.64 -29.31
N ILE A 411 42.18 29.34 -28.49
CA ILE A 411 41.77 27.96 -28.17
C ILE A 411 41.13 27.30 -29.41
N GLY A 412 40.40 28.09 -30.19
CA GLY A 412 39.78 27.68 -31.45
C GLY A 412 38.74 28.67 -31.92
N ALA A 413 38.42 28.63 -33.21
CA ALA A 413 37.54 29.62 -33.84
C ALA A 413 36.15 29.73 -33.19
N ASP A 414 35.63 28.64 -32.60
CA ASP A 414 34.31 28.61 -31.97
C ASP A 414 34.32 29.11 -30.52
N TRP A 415 35.49 29.27 -29.90
CA TRP A 415 35.63 29.68 -28.51
C TRP A 415 35.62 31.20 -28.38
N TYR A 416 34.85 31.71 -27.42
CA TYR A 416 34.70 33.15 -27.19
C TYR A 416 34.65 33.48 -25.70
N LEU A 417 34.89 34.75 -25.39
CA LEU A 417 34.73 35.29 -24.05
C LEU A 417 33.23 35.47 -23.78
N PRO A 418 32.65 34.85 -22.74
CA PRO A 418 31.21 34.94 -22.48
C PRO A 418 30.77 36.39 -22.22
N ALA A 419 29.57 36.76 -22.67
CA ALA A 419 28.94 38.01 -22.25
C ALA A 419 28.50 37.94 -20.78
N ARG A 420 28.13 39.09 -20.21
CA ARG A 420 27.78 39.19 -18.79
C ARG A 420 26.65 38.23 -18.39
N SER A 421 25.55 38.19 -19.15
CA SER A 421 24.44 37.29 -18.83
C SER A 421 24.83 35.82 -18.99
N GLU A 422 25.67 35.48 -19.97
CA GLU A 422 26.14 34.11 -20.14
C GLU A 422 27.01 33.64 -18.95
N LEU A 423 27.79 34.53 -18.34
CA LEU A 423 28.48 34.24 -17.07
C LEU A 423 27.50 34.07 -15.91
N SER A 424 26.40 34.83 -15.88
CA SER A 424 25.33 34.66 -14.89
C SER A 424 24.57 33.34 -15.09
N ASP A 425 24.42 32.87 -16.34
CA ASP A 425 23.85 31.56 -16.65
C ASP A 425 24.78 30.43 -16.20
N ILE A 426 26.09 30.58 -16.43
CA ILE A 426 27.12 29.68 -15.88
C ILE A 426 27.05 29.63 -14.36
N HIS A 427 26.93 30.79 -13.69
CA HIS A 427 26.78 30.85 -12.24
C HIS A 427 25.54 30.11 -11.77
N SER A 428 24.40 30.37 -12.42
CA SER A 428 23.11 29.73 -12.08
C SER A 428 23.14 28.21 -12.29
N ALA A 429 23.84 27.72 -13.32
CA ALA A 429 23.92 26.29 -13.61
C ALA A 429 24.97 25.57 -12.75
N LEU A 430 26.20 26.10 -12.68
CA LEU A 430 27.37 25.40 -12.12
C LEU A 430 27.75 25.86 -10.71
N CYS A 431 27.23 26.99 -10.23
CA CYS A 431 27.50 27.55 -8.90
C CYS A 431 26.22 28.04 -8.19
N SER A 432 25.08 27.39 -8.44
CA SER A 432 23.78 27.71 -7.81
C SER A 432 23.78 27.64 -6.28
N ASN A 433 24.74 26.95 -5.67
CA ASN A 433 24.91 26.91 -4.22
C ASN A 433 25.42 28.22 -3.62
N ALA A 434 25.90 29.16 -4.44
CA ALA A 434 26.46 30.45 -4.03
C ALA A 434 27.52 30.35 -2.89
N ALA A 435 28.20 29.21 -2.81
CA ALA A 435 29.15 28.87 -1.77
C ALA A 435 30.45 28.36 -2.36
N PHE A 436 31.53 28.40 -1.56
CA PHE A 436 32.82 27.86 -1.94
C PHE A 436 33.04 26.49 -1.29
N PRO A 437 33.40 25.44 -2.06
CA PRO A 437 33.47 25.40 -3.52
C PRO A 437 32.09 25.46 -4.20
N CYS A 438 32.03 25.98 -5.43
CA CYS A 438 30.84 25.89 -6.29
C CYS A 438 30.45 24.41 -6.50
N ASN A 439 29.19 24.17 -6.92
CA ASN A 439 28.72 22.82 -7.24
C ASN A 439 29.63 22.11 -8.26
N PHE A 440 30.08 22.81 -9.30
CA PHE A 440 30.98 22.28 -10.33
C PHE A 440 31.98 23.34 -10.80
N GLY A 441 33.00 22.89 -11.55
CA GLY A 441 33.92 23.75 -12.29
C GLY A 441 34.93 24.56 -11.47
N GLY A 442 34.90 24.51 -10.13
CA GLY A 442 35.93 25.14 -9.29
C GLY A 442 36.05 26.66 -9.44
N PHE A 443 34.94 27.35 -9.74
CA PHE A 443 34.95 28.80 -9.90
C PHE A 443 35.29 29.53 -8.60
N SER A 444 36.10 30.59 -8.70
CA SER A 444 36.44 31.47 -7.59
C SER A 444 36.88 32.85 -8.06
N GLY A 445 36.45 33.91 -7.36
CA GLY A 445 36.80 35.29 -7.68
C GLY A 445 36.09 35.84 -8.92
N VAL A 446 36.64 36.91 -9.50
CA VAL A 446 36.01 37.63 -10.62
C VAL A 446 36.45 37.06 -11.97
N TYR A 447 35.48 36.82 -12.85
CA TYR A 447 35.67 36.42 -14.24
C TYR A 447 35.29 37.56 -15.18
N TRP A 448 36.13 37.83 -16.17
CA TRP A 448 35.85 38.80 -17.23
C TRP A 448 34.68 38.33 -18.10
N SER A 449 33.75 39.25 -18.35
CA SER A 449 32.82 39.11 -19.48
C SER A 449 33.34 39.85 -20.70
N SER A 450 32.81 39.55 -21.88
CA SER A 450 33.04 40.32 -23.10
C SER A 450 32.25 41.63 -23.16
N THR A 451 31.41 41.93 -22.16
CA THR A 451 30.50 43.08 -22.20
C THR A 451 31.22 44.31 -21.66
N GLN A 452 31.44 45.30 -22.52
CA GLN A 452 31.87 46.64 -22.12
C GLN A 452 30.76 47.33 -21.30
N GLN A 453 31.15 48.06 -20.25
CA GLN A 453 30.20 48.82 -19.46
C GLN A 453 30.01 50.23 -20.03
N VAL A 454 28.86 50.49 -20.65
CA VAL A 454 28.46 51.85 -21.04
C VAL A 454 27.92 52.64 -19.84
N PRO A 455 28.18 53.96 -19.75
CA PRO A 455 28.87 54.82 -20.71
C PRO A 455 30.40 54.91 -20.52
N PHE A 456 31.01 54.01 -19.74
CA PHE A 456 32.41 54.11 -19.34
C PHE A 456 33.32 53.29 -20.26
N SER A 457 33.97 53.94 -21.23
CA SER A 457 34.84 53.28 -22.22
C SER A 457 36.04 52.53 -21.65
N PHE A 458 36.45 52.81 -20.41
CA PHE A 458 37.62 52.22 -19.76
C PHE A 458 37.30 51.02 -18.85
N VAL A 459 36.03 50.67 -18.66
CA VAL A 459 35.63 49.51 -17.84
C VAL A 459 34.83 48.47 -18.61
N ALA A 460 34.98 47.21 -18.18
CA ALA A 460 34.18 46.09 -18.64
C ALA A 460 33.53 45.36 -17.45
N TRP A 461 32.43 44.66 -17.72
CA TRP A 461 31.74 43.89 -16.70
C TRP A 461 32.52 42.62 -16.36
N GLY A 462 32.49 42.26 -15.08
CA GLY A 462 32.91 40.95 -14.60
C GLY A 462 31.86 40.36 -13.66
N VAL A 463 31.87 39.04 -13.51
CA VAL A 463 30.98 38.32 -12.60
C VAL A 463 31.82 37.63 -11.53
N SER A 464 31.45 37.84 -10.26
CA SER A 464 32.14 37.28 -9.10
C SER A 464 31.57 35.93 -8.70
N PHE A 465 32.42 34.92 -8.51
CA PHE A 465 32.08 33.60 -8.01
C PHE A 465 32.66 33.39 -6.59
N PRO A 466 31.90 32.78 -5.67
CA PRO A 466 30.60 32.13 -5.87
C PRO A 466 29.39 33.06 -5.71
N SER A 467 29.56 34.36 -5.48
CA SER A 467 28.43 35.24 -5.11
C SER A 467 27.43 35.53 -6.23
N GLY A 468 27.82 35.38 -7.50
CA GLY A 468 27.02 35.79 -8.66
C GLY A 468 26.95 37.31 -8.86
N ASN A 469 27.67 38.09 -8.05
CA ASN A 469 27.62 39.55 -8.12
C ASN A 469 28.27 40.06 -9.40
N ASP A 470 27.56 40.93 -10.09
CA ASP A 470 27.96 41.51 -11.39
C ASP A 470 27.76 43.03 -11.44
N GLY A 471 27.65 43.68 -10.26
CA GLY A 471 27.21 45.07 -10.12
C GLY A 471 28.29 46.14 -10.33
N PHE A 472 29.54 45.77 -10.64
CA PHE A 472 30.63 46.71 -10.84
C PHE A 472 31.48 46.33 -12.05
N GLY A 473 31.83 47.32 -12.88
CA GLY A 473 32.85 47.16 -13.91
C GLY A 473 34.25 47.40 -13.37
N TYR A 474 35.21 46.83 -14.07
CA TYR A 474 36.63 46.85 -13.73
C TYR A 474 37.43 47.45 -14.87
N ASN A 475 38.53 48.15 -14.55
CA ASN A 475 39.41 48.76 -15.55
C ASN A 475 39.96 47.69 -16.50
N LYS A 476 39.78 47.92 -17.80
CA LYS A 476 40.08 46.94 -18.86
C LYS A 476 41.55 46.57 -18.95
N ASP A 477 42.44 47.53 -18.76
CA ASP A 477 43.89 47.47 -19.02
C ASP A 477 44.74 47.51 -17.75
N LEU A 478 44.12 47.55 -16.56
CA LEU A 478 44.84 47.64 -15.27
C LEU A 478 44.67 46.39 -14.39
N ILE A 479 43.64 45.57 -14.63
CA ILE A 479 43.26 44.47 -13.75
C ILE A 479 43.34 43.15 -14.51
N ASN A 480 44.16 42.22 -14.00
CA ASN A 480 44.14 40.83 -14.44
C ASN A 480 43.03 40.08 -13.71
N ASN A 481 41.92 39.81 -14.39
CA ASN A 481 40.87 38.92 -13.88
C ASN A 481 40.95 37.55 -14.56
N ARG A 482 40.22 36.59 -13.98
CA ARG A 482 40.12 35.25 -14.56
C ARG A 482 39.30 35.31 -15.84
N VAL A 483 39.64 34.43 -16.77
CA VAL A 483 38.95 34.25 -18.04
C VAL A 483 38.61 32.79 -18.17
N ARG A 484 37.39 32.52 -18.64
CA ARG A 484 36.96 31.17 -18.94
C ARG A 484 36.05 31.19 -20.15
N CYS A 485 36.56 30.62 -21.23
CA CYS A 485 35.95 30.72 -22.54
C CYS A 485 34.80 29.73 -22.66
N ILE A 486 33.82 30.09 -23.47
CA ILE A 486 32.67 29.25 -23.80
C ILE A 486 32.59 29.01 -25.30
N ARG A 487 31.84 27.98 -25.68
CA ARG A 487 31.40 27.78 -27.07
C ARG A 487 30.05 27.11 -27.13
N ALA A 488 29.36 27.27 -28.25
CA ALA A 488 28.13 26.56 -28.54
C ALA A 488 28.41 25.18 -29.17
N PHE A 489 27.45 24.27 -29.07
CA PHE A 489 27.38 23.00 -29.80
C PHE A 489 25.95 22.78 -30.33
N ALA A 490 25.81 21.91 -31.33
CA ALA A 490 24.54 21.53 -31.95
C ALA A 490 24.57 20.08 -32.44
#